data_AF-A0A9P1FDU0-F1
#
_entry.id   AF-A0A9P1FDU0-F1
#
_cell.length_a   1.000
_cell.length_b   1.000
_cell.length_c   1.000
_cell.angle_alpha   90.00
_cell.angle_beta   90.00
_cell.angle_gamma   90.00
#
_symmetry.space_group_name_H-M   'P 1'
#
loop_
_entity.id
_entity.type
_entity.pdbx_description
1 polymer ?
#
loop_
_entity_poly.entity_id
_entity_poly.type
_entity_poly.pdbx_seq_one_letter_code
_entity_poly.pdbx_strand_id
1 'polypeptide(L)'
;MFEEKINTPEVRDYFESLRLDIWDAWTFFKMVDDDGGGTIPMDEFLMGCLRLRGQARAVDVGRIIHDQQWMIKNFGKFQTHVEVELRELKDELARPMEVKTGSAGF
;
A
#
# COMPACT_ATOMS: atom_id res chain seq x y z
N MET A 1 -17.66 0.07 20.40
CA MET A 1 -16.87 -0.18 19.16
C MET A 1 -15.63 -1.01 19.50
N PHE A 2 -14.96 -1.66 18.54
CA PHE A 2 -13.80 -2.54 18.78
C PHE A 2 -12.71 -1.88 19.66
N GLU A 3 -12.45 -0.59 19.43
CA GLU A 3 -11.50 0.25 20.20
C GLU A 3 -11.84 0.39 21.69
N GLU A 4 -13.11 0.30 22.06
CA GLU A 4 -13.55 0.35 23.47
C GLU A 4 -13.39 -1.01 24.16
N LYS A 5 -13.46 -2.10 23.38
CA LYS A 5 -13.43 -3.48 23.89
C LYS A 5 -12.04 -4.10 23.88
N ILE A 6 -11.14 -3.63 23.01
CA ILE A 6 -9.78 -4.17 22.89
C ILE A 6 -8.93 -4.04 24.15
N ASN A 7 -9.25 -3.06 24.99
CA ASN A 7 -8.55 -2.83 26.26
C ASN A 7 -9.17 -3.59 27.44
N THR A 8 -10.27 -4.34 27.23
CA THR A 8 -10.83 -5.13 28.34
C THR A 8 -9.95 -6.34 28.64
N PRO A 9 -9.86 -6.76 29.92
CA PRO A 9 -9.01 -7.88 30.31
C PRO A 9 -9.27 -9.15 29.48
N GLU A 10 -10.53 -9.44 29.18
CA GLU A 10 -10.92 -10.66 28.46
C GLU A 10 -10.38 -10.69 27.02
N VAL A 11 -10.38 -9.53 26.35
CA VAL A 11 -9.85 -9.43 24.97
C VAL A 11 -8.33 -9.45 24.98
N ARG A 12 -7.69 -8.81 25.97
CA ARG A 12 -6.24 -8.83 26.14
C ARG A 12 -5.72 -10.23 26.44
N ASP A 13 -6.36 -10.95 27.35
CA ASP A 13 -6.01 -12.33 27.71
C ASP A 13 -6.17 -13.26 26.50
N TYR A 14 -7.20 -13.06 25.68
CA TYR A 14 -7.40 -13.82 24.46
C TYR A 14 -6.28 -13.57 23.43
N PHE A 15 -5.89 -12.32 23.21
CA PHE A 15 -4.78 -11.98 22.32
C PHE A 15 -3.44 -12.50 22.83
N GLU A 16 -3.18 -12.40 24.12
CA GLU A 16 -1.98 -12.98 24.73
C GLU A 16 -1.94 -14.50 24.54
N SER A 17 -3.10 -15.18 24.68
CA SER A 17 -3.22 -16.62 24.41
C SER A 17 -2.89 -17.00 22.95
N LEU A 18 -3.18 -16.09 22.01
CA LEU A 18 -2.83 -16.23 20.60
C LEU A 18 -1.41 -15.75 20.27
N ARG A 19 -0.64 -15.31 21.27
CA ARG A 19 0.67 -14.66 21.09
C ARG A 19 0.60 -13.48 20.12
N LEU A 20 -0.52 -12.77 20.15
CA LEU A 20 -0.69 -11.51 19.46
C LEU A 20 -0.19 -10.43 20.39
N ASP A 21 1.02 -9.97 20.12
CA ASP A 21 1.65 -8.89 20.87
C ASP A 21 1.08 -7.55 20.37
N ILE A 22 -0.23 -7.34 20.62
CA ILE A 22 -0.96 -6.16 20.17
C ILE A 22 -0.69 -5.03 21.15
N TRP A 23 0.44 -4.36 20.93
CA TRP A 23 0.78 -3.08 21.58
C TRP A 23 -0.08 -1.93 21.02
N ASP A 24 -0.59 -2.11 19.79
CA ASP A 24 -1.40 -1.13 19.09
C ASP A 24 -2.62 -1.80 18.43
N ALA A 25 -3.76 -1.69 19.13
CA ALA A 25 -5.10 -2.09 18.69
C ALA A 25 -5.47 -1.53 17.31
N TRP A 26 -5.04 -0.31 17.02
CA TRP A 26 -5.36 0.40 15.79
C TRP A 26 -4.57 -0.16 14.61
N THR A 27 -3.30 -0.49 14.83
CA THR A 27 -2.49 -1.18 13.82
C THR A 27 -3.04 -2.57 13.53
N PHE A 28 -3.47 -3.33 14.54
CA PHE A 28 -4.14 -4.61 14.32
C PHE A 28 -5.43 -4.43 13.50
N PHE A 29 -6.28 -3.48 13.87
CA PHE A 29 -7.52 -3.19 13.15
C PHE A 29 -7.26 -2.91 11.66
N LYS A 30 -6.31 -2.01 11.36
CA LYS A 30 -5.92 -1.69 9.98
C LYS A 30 -5.33 -2.86 9.21
N MET A 31 -4.68 -3.79 9.88
CA MET A 31 -4.13 -4.99 9.23
C MET A 31 -5.20 -6.05 8.95
N VAL A 32 -6.42 -5.88 9.44
CA VAL A 32 -7.52 -6.85 9.27
C VAL A 32 -8.67 -6.24 8.47
N ASP A 33 -8.90 -4.93 8.57
CA ASP A 33 -9.82 -4.13 7.75
C ASP A 33 -9.25 -3.95 6.31
N ASP A 34 -9.16 -5.05 5.56
CA ASP A 34 -8.52 -5.08 4.24
C ASP A 34 -9.27 -4.20 3.20
N ASP A 35 -10.58 -3.93 3.40
CA ASP A 35 -11.39 -3.07 2.52
C ASP A 35 -11.46 -1.59 2.94
N GLY A 36 -10.93 -1.24 4.12
CA GLY A 36 -10.96 0.10 4.67
C GLY A 36 -12.37 0.59 5.04
N GLY A 37 -13.33 -0.32 5.22
CA GLY A 37 -14.71 -0.01 5.56
C GLY A 37 -14.91 0.51 6.99
N GLY A 38 -13.88 0.38 7.84
CA GLY A 38 -13.95 0.81 9.23
C GLY A 38 -14.80 -0.10 10.12
N THR A 39 -15.18 -1.28 9.60
CA THR A 39 -15.90 -2.33 10.33
C THR A 39 -15.39 -3.68 9.88
N ILE A 40 -15.02 -4.54 10.84
CA ILE A 40 -14.49 -5.88 10.55
C ILE A 40 -15.54 -6.92 10.93
N PRO A 41 -16.08 -7.69 9.97
CA PRO A 41 -16.85 -8.90 10.24
C PRO A 41 -16.13 -9.88 11.17
N MET A 42 -16.88 -10.62 11.98
CA MET A 42 -16.30 -11.47 13.03
C MET A 42 -15.38 -12.58 12.46
N ASP A 43 -15.72 -13.13 11.32
CA ASP A 43 -14.93 -14.12 10.59
C ASP A 43 -13.61 -13.54 10.07
N GLU A 44 -13.62 -12.33 9.53
CA GLU A 44 -12.41 -11.61 9.12
C GLU A 44 -11.51 -11.30 10.32
N PHE A 45 -12.10 -10.88 11.43
CA PHE A 45 -11.39 -10.67 12.69
C PHE A 45 -10.67 -11.93 13.17
N LEU A 46 -11.38 -13.07 13.20
CA LEU A 46 -10.79 -14.35 13.61
C LEU A 46 -9.67 -14.81 12.67
N MET A 47 -9.88 -14.65 11.35
CA MET A 47 -8.86 -14.96 10.36
C MET A 47 -7.64 -14.03 10.49
N GLY A 48 -7.84 -12.76 10.78
CA GLY A 48 -6.79 -11.78 11.09
C GLY A 48 -5.97 -12.19 12.31
N CYS A 49 -6.62 -12.55 13.40
CA CYS A 49 -5.99 -13.10 14.60
C CYS A 49 -5.13 -14.34 14.31
N LEU A 50 -5.64 -15.27 13.51
CA LEU A 50 -4.90 -16.47 13.12
C LEU A 50 -3.73 -16.17 12.18
N ARG A 51 -3.87 -15.19 11.28
CA ARG A 51 -2.84 -14.75 10.33
C ARG A 51 -1.67 -14.07 11.03
N LEU A 52 -1.97 -13.24 12.04
CA LEU A 52 -0.99 -12.38 12.71
C LEU A 52 -0.40 -13.00 13.98
N ARG A 53 -0.82 -14.21 14.36
CA ARG A 53 -0.38 -14.87 15.59
C ARG A 53 1.14 -15.10 15.61
N GLY A 54 1.76 -14.79 16.75
CA GLY A 54 3.18 -15.04 16.98
C GLY A 54 4.11 -14.08 16.24
N GLN A 55 5.40 -14.36 16.31
CA GLN A 55 6.43 -13.51 15.70
C GLN A 55 6.62 -13.86 14.22
N ALA A 56 6.86 -12.84 13.40
CA ALA A 56 7.29 -13.03 12.02
C ALA A 56 8.58 -13.87 11.98
N ARG A 57 8.60 -14.93 11.18
CA ARG A 57 9.78 -15.79 11.04
C ARG A 57 10.76 -15.17 10.05
N ALA A 58 12.01 -15.63 10.08
CA ALA A 58 13.05 -15.15 9.16
C ALA A 58 12.64 -15.26 7.68
N VAL A 59 11.87 -16.29 7.30
CA VAL A 59 11.35 -16.44 5.93
C VAL A 59 10.29 -15.39 5.58
N ASP A 60 9.46 -15.00 6.54
CA ASP A 60 8.40 -14.01 6.34
C ASP A 60 9.04 -12.63 6.10
N VAL A 61 10.09 -12.29 6.87
CA VAL A 61 10.90 -11.07 6.68
C VAL A 61 11.72 -11.15 5.38
N GLY A 62 12.33 -12.29 5.09
CA GLY A 62 13.08 -12.50 3.85
C GLY A 62 12.23 -12.30 2.60
N ARG A 63 10.96 -12.74 2.64
CA ARG A 63 9.99 -12.48 1.57
C ARG A 63 9.73 -10.98 1.39
N ILE A 64 9.50 -10.24 2.48
CA ILE A 64 9.30 -8.77 2.41
C ILE A 64 10.51 -8.10 1.75
N ILE A 65 11.73 -8.46 2.14
CA ILE A 65 12.96 -7.90 1.56
C ILE A 65 13.05 -8.21 0.06
N HIS A 66 12.80 -9.46 -0.33
CA HIS A 66 12.80 -9.87 -1.73
C HIS A 66 11.77 -9.10 -2.56
N ASP A 67 10.53 -9.02 -2.08
CA ASP A 67 9.43 -8.35 -2.78
C ASP A 67 9.69 -6.85 -2.88
N GLN A 68 10.24 -6.23 -1.83
CA GLN A 68 10.66 -4.83 -1.83
C GLN A 68 11.76 -4.56 -2.88
N GLN A 69 12.79 -5.41 -2.95
CA GLN A 69 13.84 -5.30 -3.96
C GLN A 69 13.29 -5.44 -5.39
N TRP A 70 12.37 -6.40 -5.59
CA TRP A 70 11.69 -6.58 -6.86
C TRP A 70 10.87 -5.35 -7.25
N MET A 71 10.10 -4.78 -6.31
CA MET A 71 9.32 -3.55 -6.52
C MET A 71 10.22 -2.37 -6.89
N ILE A 72 11.29 -2.12 -6.14
CA ILE A 72 12.25 -1.03 -6.41
C ILE A 72 12.81 -1.15 -7.83
N LYS A 73 13.23 -2.36 -8.23
CA LYS A 73 13.78 -2.60 -9.56
C LYS A 73 12.78 -2.31 -10.68
N ASN A 74 11.52 -2.72 -10.52
CA ASN A 74 10.51 -2.51 -11.56
C ASN A 74 9.98 -1.07 -11.57
N PHE A 75 9.89 -0.44 -10.39
CA PHE A 75 9.51 0.96 -10.27
C PHE A 75 10.53 1.89 -10.94
N GLY A 76 11.83 1.60 -10.80
CA GLY A 76 12.87 2.36 -11.51
C GLY A 76 12.71 2.31 -13.04
N LYS A 77 12.35 1.15 -13.60
CA LYS A 77 12.07 1.02 -15.05
C LYS A 77 10.86 1.85 -15.48
N PHE A 78 9.78 1.77 -14.70
CA PHE A 78 8.57 2.56 -14.94
C PHE A 78 8.88 4.06 -14.88
N GLN A 79 9.62 4.51 -13.86
CA GLN A 79 10.03 5.90 -13.70
C GLN A 79 10.85 6.37 -14.91
N THR A 80 11.85 5.61 -15.35
CA THR A 80 12.64 5.96 -16.54
C THR A 80 11.78 6.07 -17.80
N HIS A 81 10.83 5.15 -17.99
CA HIS A 81 9.90 5.23 -19.12
C HIS A 81 9.05 6.50 -19.06
N VAL A 82 8.43 6.79 -17.92
CA VAL A 82 7.62 8.00 -17.72
C VAL A 82 8.44 9.28 -17.92
N GLU A 83 9.69 9.33 -17.45
CA GLU A 83 10.58 10.47 -17.63
C GLU A 83 10.91 10.74 -19.11
N VAL A 84 11.03 9.69 -19.93
CA VAL A 84 11.24 9.82 -21.37
C VAL A 84 9.98 10.35 -22.05
N GLU A 85 8.82 9.73 -21.81
CA GLU A 85 7.55 10.14 -22.40
C GLU A 85 7.18 11.59 -22.04
N LEU A 86 7.38 11.99 -20.78
CA LEU A 86 7.14 13.37 -20.35
C LEU A 86 8.09 14.37 -21.01
N ARG A 87 9.33 13.98 -21.28
CA ARG A 87 10.29 14.83 -22.00
C ARG A 87 9.86 15.01 -23.46
N GLU A 88 9.48 13.93 -24.13
CA GLU A 88 9.01 13.97 -25.51
C GLU A 88 7.75 14.83 -25.64
N LEU A 89 6.78 14.66 -24.74
CA LEU A 89 5.57 15.49 -24.69
C LEU A 89 5.91 16.97 -24.48
N LYS A 90 6.87 17.27 -23.60
CA LYS A 90 7.32 18.65 -23.35
C LYS A 90 7.98 19.26 -24.59
N ASP A 91 8.79 18.48 -25.30
CA ASP A 91 9.47 18.93 -26.52
C ASP A 91 8.46 19.19 -27.65
N GLU A 92 7.41 18.36 -27.78
CA GLU A 92 6.31 18.58 -28.72
C GLU A 92 5.52 19.84 -28.41
N LEU A 93 5.18 20.08 -27.14
CA LEU A 93 4.47 21.29 -26.71
C LEU A 93 5.30 22.57 -26.88
N ALA A 94 6.63 22.45 -26.82
CA ALA A 94 7.54 23.58 -27.02
C ALA A 94 7.75 23.95 -28.48
N ARG A 95 7.32 23.11 -29.45
CA ARG A 95 7.41 23.46 -30.87
C ARG A 95 6.43 24.60 -31.18
N PRO A 96 6.92 25.75 -31.68
CA PRO A 96 6.02 26.82 -32.11
C PRO A 96 5.14 26.28 -33.24
N MET A 97 3.82 26.51 -33.14
CA MET A 97 2.90 26.21 -34.22
C MET A 97 3.38 26.95 -35.47
N GLU A 98 3.75 26.22 -36.52
CA GLU A 98 3.96 26.81 -37.85
C GLU A 98 2.62 27.40 -38.31
N VAL A 99 2.43 28.68 -38.03
CA VAL A 99 1.36 29.46 -38.64
C VAL A 99 1.72 29.56 -40.11
N LYS A 100 1.08 28.74 -40.95
CA LYS A 100 1.08 28.94 -42.39
C LYS A 100 0.47 30.32 -42.66
N THR A 101 1.31 31.35 -42.72
CA THR A 101 0.92 32.64 -43.26
C THR A 101 0.67 32.42 -44.75
N GLY A 102 -0.61 32.16 -45.06
CA GLY A 102 -1.09 32.16 -46.43
C GLY A 102 -0.73 33.49 -47.06
N SER A 103 0.17 33.46 -48.04
CA SER A 103 0.43 34.55 -48.94
C SER A 103 -0.85 34.88 -49.69
N ALA A 104 -1.64 35.82 -49.16
CA ALA A 104 -2.65 36.53 -49.94
C ALA A 104 -1.90 37.51 -50.84
N GLY A 105 -1.54 37.05 -52.04
CA GLY A 105 -1.17 37.94 -53.12
C GLY A 105 -2.42 38.63 -53.64
N PHE A 106 -2.43 39.96 -53.62
CA PHE A 106 -3.03 40.85 -54.62
C PHE A 106 -2.28 42.18 -54.59
#